data_AF-A0A376WS48-F1
#
_entry.id   AF-A0A376WS48-F1
#
_cell.length_a   1.000
_cell.length_b   1.000
_cell.length_c   1.000
_cell.angle_alpha   90.00
_cell.angle_beta   90.00
_cell.angle_gamma   90.00
#
_symmetry.space_group_name_H-M   'P 1'
#
loop_
_entity.id
_entity.type
_entity.pdbx_description
1 polymer ?
#
loop_
_entity_poly.entity_id
_entity_poly.type
_entity_poly.pdbx_seq_one_letter_code
_entity_poly.pdbx_strand_id
1 'polypeptide(L)'
;MGIALYSILPSEIAKDDPKMMSKIVTSLPAETVTNVQVSTLPLDQATVRVTKRVTDVVKDKRQHIAVVAGVPMSVPVVNAKPTRTPGVFRASFPGVPSLTLSTVKGLPASTTLPRGITEDKGRTASPAGFTFGGGSHEAVIRFPERKWAEAGLCISNRCSYLCTGKTTSG
;
A
#
# COMPACT_ATOMS: atom_id res chain seq x y z
N MET A 1 -11.91 -14.19 0.34
CA MET A 1 -12.96 -13.21 -0.03
C MET A 1 -12.33 -11.85 -0.23
N GLY A 2 -12.95 -10.97 -1.02
CA GLY A 2 -12.50 -9.60 -1.22
C GLY A 2 -13.66 -8.60 -1.26
N ILE A 3 -13.38 -7.37 -0.84
CA ILE A 3 -14.30 -6.22 -0.92
C ILE A 3 -13.65 -5.18 -1.81
N ALA A 4 -14.32 -4.82 -2.91
CA ALA A 4 -13.85 -3.76 -3.80
C ALA A 4 -13.96 -2.40 -3.09
N LEU A 5 -12.90 -1.59 -3.22
CA LEU A 5 -12.81 -0.23 -2.69
C LEU A 5 -12.92 0.80 -3.80
N TYR A 6 -12.20 0.55 -4.90
CA TYR A 6 -12.11 1.47 -6.02
C TYR A 6 -12.17 0.73 -7.35
N SER A 7 -12.92 1.26 -8.29
CA SER A 7 -12.90 0.80 -9.69
C SER A 7 -11.93 1.63 -10.52
N ILE A 8 -11.26 0.98 -11.47
CA ILE A 8 -10.25 1.59 -12.33
C ILE A 8 -10.80 1.75 -13.75
N LEU A 9 -10.60 2.93 -14.33
CA LEU A 9 -10.99 3.31 -15.69
C LEU A 9 -9.75 3.76 -16.48
N PRO A 10 -9.06 2.83 -17.17
CA PRO A 10 -7.84 3.14 -17.92
C PRO A 10 -8.02 4.25 -18.97
N SER A 11 -9.18 4.28 -19.64
CA SER A 11 -9.50 5.31 -20.65
C SER A 11 -9.55 6.73 -20.07
N GLU A 12 -9.96 6.87 -18.81
CA GLU A 12 -9.98 8.16 -18.12
C GLU A 12 -8.59 8.53 -17.59
N ILE A 13 -7.81 7.55 -17.12
CA ILE A 13 -6.40 7.75 -16.73
C ILE A 13 -5.58 8.23 -17.94
N ALA A 14 -5.80 7.64 -19.12
CA ALA A 14 -5.06 7.97 -20.35
C ALA A 14 -5.21 9.43 -20.79
N LYS A 15 -6.26 10.14 -20.34
CA LYS A 15 -6.44 11.56 -20.63
C LYS A 15 -5.39 12.43 -19.94
N ASP A 16 -4.97 12.02 -18.74
CA ASP A 16 -3.96 12.73 -17.95
C ASP A 16 -2.58 12.08 -18.08
N ASP A 17 -2.53 10.78 -18.42
CA ASP A 17 -1.31 10.02 -18.68
C ASP A 17 -1.44 9.12 -19.93
N PRO A 18 -1.25 9.69 -21.14
CA PRO A 18 -1.41 8.95 -22.40
C PRO A 18 -0.43 7.78 -22.57
N LYS A 19 0.69 7.78 -21.85
CA LYS A 19 1.71 6.72 -21.91
C LYS A 19 1.45 5.59 -20.92
N MET A 20 0.41 5.69 -20.09
CA MET A 20 0.02 4.67 -19.11
C MET A 20 1.15 4.25 -18.17
N MET A 21 1.98 5.21 -17.76
CA MET A 21 3.11 4.99 -16.87
C MET A 21 2.72 5.09 -15.38
N SER A 22 1.57 5.70 -15.10
CA SER A 22 1.00 5.91 -13.78
C SER A 22 0.74 4.59 -13.08
N LYS A 23 0.92 4.60 -11.75
CA LYS A 23 0.64 3.48 -10.85
C LYS A 23 -0.32 3.95 -9.77
N ILE A 24 -1.22 3.07 -9.35
CA ILE A 24 -2.15 3.33 -8.25
C ILE A 24 -1.46 2.93 -6.96
N VAL A 25 -1.43 3.86 -6.01
CA VAL A 25 -0.72 3.69 -4.74
C VAL A 25 -1.70 3.64 -3.60
N THR A 26 -1.62 2.62 -2.75
CA THR A 26 -2.43 2.53 -1.52
C THR A 26 -1.55 2.18 -0.33
N SER A 27 -2.04 2.61 0.83
CA SER A 27 -1.23 3.02 1.95
C SER A 27 -1.94 2.72 3.24
N LEU A 28 -1.34 1.87 4.07
CA LEU A 28 -1.92 1.46 5.35
C LEU A 28 -0.83 1.34 6.43
N PRO A 29 -1.13 1.64 7.70
CA PRO A 29 -0.29 1.25 8.82
C PRO A 29 -0.09 -0.27 8.82
N ALA A 30 1.12 -0.75 9.17
CA ALA A 30 1.41 -2.18 9.14
C ALA A 30 0.50 -2.98 10.11
N GLU A 31 0.19 -2.41 11.27
CA GLU A 31 -0.76 -2.95 12.25
C GLU A 31 -2.17 -3.19 11.69
N THR A 32 -2.54 -2.50 10.60
CA THR A 32 -3.83 -2.73 9.96
C THR A 32 -3.84 -4.08 9.24
N VAL A 33 -2.70 -4.55 8.72
CA VAL A 33 -2.63 -5.75 7.85
C VAL A 33 -1.97 -6.95 8.51
N THR A 34 -1.22 -6.76 9.58
CA THR A 34 -0.58 -7.84 10.33
C THR A 34 -0.66 -7.59 11.83
N ASN A 35 -0.83 -8.67 12.59
CA ASN A 35 -0.73 -8.65 14.06
C ASN A 35 0.71 -8.87 14.53
N VAL A 36 1.65 -9.10 13.61
CA VAL A 36 3.06 -9.31 13.93
C VAL A 36 3.72 -7.96 14.18
N GLN A 37 4.44 -7.85 15.30
CA GLN A 37 5.22 -6.67 15.59
C GLN A 37 6.41 -6.59 14.62
N VAL A 38 6.28 -5.76 13.59
CA VAL A 38 7.22 -5.70 12.48
C VAL A 38 8.61 -5.23 12.93
N SER A 39 8.70 -4.41 13.99
CA SER A 39 9.97 -3.93 14.55
C SER A 39 10.81 -5.02 15.20
N THR A 40 10.20 -6.09 15.70
CA THR A 40 10.91 -7.20 16.36
C THR A 40 11.24 -8.34 15.40
N LEU A 41 10.86 -8.22 14.13
CA LEU A 41 11.21 -9.22 13.12
C LEU A 41 12.73 -9.22 12.91
N PRO A 42 13.36 -10.41 12.74
CA PRO A 42 14.73 -10.52 12.31
C PRO A 42 15.04 -9.63 11.09
N LEU A 43 16.24 -9.07 11.05
CA LEU A 43 16.62 -8.13 9.97
C LEU A 43 16.69 -8.82 8.61
N ASP A 44 17.01 -10.12 8.60
CA ASP A 44 17.07 -11.02 7.45
C ASP A 44 15.71 -11.63 7.07
N GLN A 45 14.65 -11.39 7.86
CA GLN A 45 13.32 -11.87 7.53
C GLN A 45 12.79 -11.19 6.25
N ALA A 46 12.61 -11.99 5.20
CA ALA A 46 12.20 -11.52 3.89
C ALA A 46 10.68 -11.29 3.73
N THR A 47 9.85 -11.96 4.53
CA THR A 47 8.38 -11.87 4.43
C THR A 47 7.69 -11.87 5.79
N VAL A 48 6.49 -11.30 5.89
CA VAL A 48 5.64 -11.34 7.08
C VAL A 48 4.25 -11.83 6.71
N ARG A 49 3.65 -12.62 7.61
CA ARG A 49 2.27 -13.05 7.47
C ARG A 49 1.32 -11.86 7.64
N VAL A 50 0.31 -11.79 6.79
CA VAL A 50 -0.73 -10.75 6.83
C VAL A 50 -2.11 -11.39 6.94
N THR A 51 -3.03 -10.71 7.61
CA THR A 51 -4.43 -11.12 7.76
C THR A 51 -5.30 -10.64 6.60
N LYS A 52 -4.89 -9.55 5.95
CA LYS A 52 -5.51 -9.00 4.74
C LYS A 52 -4.48 -8.28 3.87
N ARG A 53 -4.78 -8.17 2.58
CA ARG A 53 -4.01 -7.45 1.57
C ARG A 53 -4.87 -6.44 0.85
N VAL A 54 -4.28 -5.34 0.40
CA VAL A 54 -4.91 -4.42 -0.55
C VAL A 54 -4.28 -4.69 -1.90
N THR A 55 -5.07 -5.17 -2.84
CA THR A 55 -4.58 -5.74 -4.08
C THR A 55 -5.59 -5.53 -5.20
N ASP A 56 -5.14 -5.64 -6.45
CA ASP A 56 -6.04 -5.61 -7.58
C ASP A 56 -6.85 -6.91 -7.71
N VAL A 57 -8.10 -6.78 -8.13
CA VAL A 57 -9.00 -7.87 -8.52
C VAL A 57 -9.67 -7.52 -9.83
N VAL A 58 -9.99 -8.53 -10.64
CA VAL A 58 -10.80 -8.35 -11.85
C VAL A 58 -12.19 -8.87 -11.58
N LYS A 59 -13.19 -7.99 -11.68
CA LYS A 59 -14.60 -8.30 -11.51
C LYS A 59 -15.40 -7.57 -12.57
N ASP A 60 -16.34 -8.27 -13.21
CA ASP A 60 -17.22 -7.70 -14.25
C ASP A 60 -16.43 -7.03 -15.39
N LYS A 61 -15.33 -7.69 -15.81
CA LYS A 61 -14.38 -7.22 -16.84
C LYS A 61 -13.71 -5.88 -16.52
N ARG A 62 -13.76 -5.44 -15.26
CA ARG A 62 -13.10 -4.22 -14.78
C ARG A 62 -12.10 -4.57 -13.68
N GLN A 63 -10.99 -3.85 -13.68
CA GLN A 63 -10.01 -3.95 -12.59
C GLN A 63 -10.45 -3.06 -11.43
N HIS A 64 -10.32 -3.56 -10.22
CA HIS A 64 -10.63 -2.87 -8.97
C HIS A 64 -9.48 -3.01 -8.00
N ILE A 65 -9.33 -2.04 -7.11
CA ILE A 65 -8.53 -2.19 -5.88
C ILE A 65 -9.45 -2.74 -4.80
N ALA A 66 -9.06 -3.81 -4.15
CA ALA A 66 -9.87 -4.50 -3.15
C ALA A 66 -9.06 -4.89 -1.92
N VAL A 67 -9.76 -5.00 -0.78
CA VAL A 67 -9.22 -5.67 0.41
C VAL A 67 -9.52 -7.15 0.29
N VAL A 68 -8.49 -8.00 0.25
CA VAL A 68 -8.61 -9.47 0.18
C VAL A 68 -8.18 -10.08 1.50
N ALA A 69 -8.96 -11.04 2.01
CA ALA A 69 -8.73 -11.73 3.28
C ALA A 69 -9.31 -13.16 3.28
N GLY A 70 -9.04 -13.90 4.35
CA GLY A 70 -9.62 -15.23 4.61
C GLY A 70 -8.81 -16.41 4.09
N VAL A 71 -7.60 -16.17 3.57
CA VAL A 71 -6.61 -17.22 3.23
C VAL A 71 -5.25 -16.85 3.83
N PRO A 72 -4.38 -17.82 4.14
CA PRO A 72 -3.01 -17.53 4.55
C PRO A 72 -2.28 -16.75 3.46
N MET A 73 -1.74 -15.59 3.81
CA MET A 73 -1.00 -14.72 2.90
C MET A 73 0.23 -14.15 3.60
N SER A 74 1.26 -13.86 2.81
CA SER A 74 2.46 -13.16 3.25
C SER A 74 2.84 -12.10 2.22
N VAL A 75 3.50 -11.04 2.69
CA VAL A 75 4.08 -10.01 1.82
C VAL A 75 5.56 -9.81 2.18
N PRO A 76 6.39 -9.36 1.23
CA PRO A 76 7.76 -8.94 1.50
C PRO A 76 7.86 -7.94 2.65
N VAL A 77 8.93 -8.05 3.44
CA VAL A 77 9.33 -7.05 4.44
C VAL A 77 10.63 -6.43 3.98
N VAL A 78 10.70 -5.10 3.89
CA VAL A 78 11.88 -4.40 3.42
C VAL A 78 12.26 -3.25 4.32
N ASN A 79 13.56 -2.99 4.45
CA ASN A 79 14.08 -1.89 5.23
C ASN A 79 14.26 -0.67 4.32
N ALA A 80 13.60 0.43 4.66
CA ALA A 80 13.80 1.71 4.02
C ALA A 80 15.18 2.28 4.39
N LYS A 81 15.87 2.82 3.39
CA LYS A 81 17.18 3.46 3.55
C LYS A 81 16.99 4.98 3.62
N PRO A 82 17.60 5.68 4.60
CA PRO A 82 17.55 7.13 4.64
C PRO A 82 18.23 7.74 3.42
N THR A 83 17.77 8.92 3.00
CA THR A 83 18.42 9.70 1.94
C THR A 83 19.15 10.92 2.54
N ARG A 84 19.77 11.74 1.68
CA ARG A 84 20.35 13.03 2.08
C ARG A 84 19.29 14.03 2.55
N THR A 85 18.03 13.86 2.16
CA THR A 85 16.94 14.74 2.54
C THR A 85 16.27 14.20 3.82
N PRO A 86 16.23 14.98 4.92
CA PRO A 86 15.57 14.57 6.15
C PRO A 86 14.10 14.20 5.93
N GLY A 87 13.64 13.12 6.56
CA GLY A 87 12.28 12.61 6.41
C GLY A 87 12.00 11.91 5.07
N VAL A 88 13.00 11.79 4.19
CA VAL A 88 12.87 11.08 2.90
C VAL A 88 13.70 9.81 2.91
N PHE A 89 13.05 8.70 2.55
CA PHE A 89 13.60 7.36 2.53
C PHE A 89 13.44 6.70 1.15
N ARG A 90 14.23 5.68 0.88
CA ARG A 90 14.11 4.83 -0.31
C ARG A 90 13.93 3.38 0.07
N ALA A 91 12.99 2.72 -0.57
CA ALA A 91 12.77 1.28 -0.47
C ALA A 91 12.78 0.63 -1.85
N SER A 92 13.09 -0.65 -1.87
CA SER A 92 13.07 -1.49 -3.06
C SER A 92 12.55 -2.87 -2.66
N PHE A 93 11.66 -3.44 -3.46
CA PHE A 93 11.05 -4.75 -3.22
C PHE A 93 10.63 -5.40 -4.55
N PRO A 94 10.31 -6.71 -4.59
CA PRO A 94 9.96 -7.39 -5.83
C PRO A 94 8.88 -6.65 -6.63
N GLY A 95 9.17 -6.35 -7.90
CA GLY A 95 8.28 -5.59 -8.79
C GLY A 95 8.33 -4.06 -8.65
N VAL A 96 9.01 -3.53 -7.62
CA VAL A 96 9.15 -2.08 -7.37
C VAL A 96 10.62 -1.75 -7.09
N PRO A 97 11.40 -1.41 -8.14
CA PRO A 97 12.86 -1.27 -8.02
C PRO A 97 13.29 -0.07 -7.19
N SER A 98 12.51 1.02 -7.18
CA SER A 98 12.77 2.20 -6.35
C SER A 98 11.48 2.90 -5.98
N LEU A 99 11.22 3.00 -4.68
CA LEU A 99 10.13 3.77 -4.09
C LEU A 99 10.71 4.83 -3.16
N THR A 100 10.42 6.10 -3.42
CA THR A 100 10.76 7.21 -2.52
C THR A 100 9.60 7.48 -1.58
N LEU A 101 9.87 7.50 -0.28
CA LEU A 101 8.91 7.69 0.81
C LEU A 101 9.21 9.00 1.53
N SER A 102 8.22 9.87 1.71
CA SER A 102 8.35 11.05 2.56
C SER A 102 7.45 10.91 3.77
N THR A 103 8.02 11.04 4.97
CA THR A 103 7.28 11.11 6.22
C THR A 103 6.97 12.57 6.51
N VAL A 104 5.75 12.99 6.19
CA VAL A 104 5.26 14.33 6.53
C VAL A 104 4.32 14.24 7.73
N LYS A 105 4.53 15.09 8.75
CA LYS A 105 3.67 15.16 9.94
C LYS A 105 2.84 16.44 9.88
N GLY A 106 1.53 16.33 10.12
CA GLY A 106 0.63 17.49 10.29
C GLY A 106 0.06 18.12 9.01
N LEU A 107 0.30 17.56 7.83
CA LEU A 107 -0.38 17.97 6.61
C LEU A 107 -1.75 17.25 6.49
N PRO A 108 -2.81 17.88 5.99
CA PRO A 108 -4.05 17.16 5.73
C PRO A 108 -3.85 16.13 4.61
N ALA A 109 -4.35 14.91 4.80
CA ALA A 109 -4.37 13.91 3.75
C ALA A 109 -5.45 14.26 2.71
N SER A 110 -5.11 14.21 1.44
CA SER A 110 -6.11 14.34 0.37
C SER A 110 -6.89 13.04 0.24
N THR A 111 -8.22 13.14 0.25
CA THR A 111 -9.13 12.02 -0.08
C THR A 111 -9.70 12.14 -1.50
N THR A 112 -9.29 13.17 -2.25
CA THR A 112 -9.72 13.37 -3.64
C THR A 112 -9.18 12.26 -4.52
N LEU A 113 -10.07 11.53 -5.19
CA LEU A 113 -9.69 10.49 -6.13
C LEU A 113 -9.24 11.11 -7.46
N PRO A 114 -8.14 10.63 -8.06
CA PRO A 114 -7.71 11.09 -9.37
C PRO A 114 -8.69 10.63 -10.45
N ARG A 115 -8.62 11.28 -11.61
CA ARG A 115 -9.42 10.90 -12.79
C ARG A 115 -9.18 9.43 -13.12
N GLY A 116 -10.29 8.73 -13.38
CA GLY A 116 -10.28 7.30 -13.70
C GLY A 116 -10.20 6.36 -12.50
N ILE A 117 -10.23 6.87 -11.28
CA ILE A 117 -10.45 6.08 -10.06
C ILE A 117 -11.77 6.51 -9.43
N THR A 118 -12.66 5.55 -9.20
CA THR A 118 -13.99 5.80 -8.63
C THR A 118 -14.23 4.93 -7.41
N GLU A 119 -14.85 5.46 -6.36
CA GLU A 119 -15.24 4.67 -5.19
C GLU A 119 -16.27 3.59 -5.58
N ASP A 120 -16.00 2.35 -5.15
CA ASP A 120 -16.98 1.27 -5.25
C ASP A 120 -17.91 1.33 -4.03
N LYS A 121 -19.18 1.66 -4.28
CA LYS A 121 -20.20 1.79 -3.22
C LYS A 121 -20.67 0.43 -2.71
N GLY A 122 -20.47 -0.64 -3.49
CA GLY A 122 -20.88 -1.99 -3.12
C GLY A 122 -19.88 -2.65 -2.19
N ARG A 123 -20.03 -2.46 -0.87
CA ARG A 123 -19.15 -3.07 0.15
C ARG A 123 -19.41 -4.57 0.40
N THR A 124 -19.96 -5.28 -0.58
CA THR A 124 -20.31 -6.69 -0.47
C THR A 124 -19.09 -7.56 -0.73
N ALA A 125 -18.78 -8.45 0.20
CA ALA A 125 -17.70 -9.41 0.03
C ALA A 125 -18.04 -10.42 -1.09
N SER A 126 -17.07 -10.67 -1.97
CA SER A 126 -17.19 -11.63 -3.07
C SER A 126 -15.91 -12.49 -3.17
N PRO A 127 -15.93 -13.62 -3.88
CA PRO A 127 -14.70 -14.34 -4.19
C PRO A 127 -13.70 -13.42 -4.90
N ALA A 128 -12.44 -13.42 -4.46
CA ALA A 128 -11.41 -12.50 -4.98
C ALA A 128 -10.99 -12.81 -6.44
N GLY A 129 -11.44 -13.94 -6.99
CA GLY A 129 -10.95 -14.50 -8.25
C GLY A 129 -9.65 -15.28 -8.06
N PHE A 130 -9.19 -15.97 -9.10
CA PHE A 130 -7.92 -16.73 -9.06
C PHE A 130 -6.69 -15.87 -9.36
N THR A 131 -6.90 -14.71 -10.00
CA THR A 131 -5.84 -13.81 -10.47
C THR A 131 -5.67 -12.57 -9.60
N PHE A 132 -6.21 -12.56 -8.37
CA PHE A 132 -6.06 -11.41 -7.48
C PHE A 132 -4.57 -11.13 -7.23
N GLY A 133 -4.19 -9.86 -7.33
CA GLY A 133 -2.81 -9.43 -7.18
C GLY A 133 -1.89 -9.70 -8.35
N GLY A 134 -2.40 -10.20 -9.48
CA GLY A 134 -1.61 -10.37 -10.70
C GLY A 134 -1.00 -9.06 -11.22
N GLY A 135 -1.63 -7.92 -10.94
CA GLY A 135 -1.14 -6.59 -11.30
C GLY A 135 -0.53 -5.79 -10.14
N SER A 136 -0.37 -6.40 -8.96
CA SER A 136 0.00 -5.71 -7.72
C SER A 136 1.34 -6.14 -7.16
N HIS A 137 2.07 -5.19 -6.57
CA HIS A 137 3.29 -5.42 -5.81
C HIS A 137 3.19 -4.73 -4.46
N GLU A 138 3.33 -5.49 -3.38
CA GLU A 138 3.06 -5.05 -2.01
C GLU A 138 4.28 -5.37 -1.12
N ALA A 139 4.56 -4.50 -0.14
CA ALA A 139 5.57 -4.78 0.88
C ALA A 139 5.32 -4.01 2.17
N VAL A 140 5.57 -4.67 3.30
CA VAL A 140 5.69 -3.99 4.60
C VAL A 140 7.05 -3.30 4.66
N ILE A 141 7.05 -1.98 4.88
CA ILE A 141 8.27 -1.18 4.91
C ILE A 141 8.62 -0.83 6.35
N ARG A 142 9.77 -1.36 6.80
CA ARG A 142 10.40 -1.02 8.07
C ARG A 142 11.27 0.20 7.91
N PHE A 143 11.25 1.02 8.92
CA PHE A 143 11.83 2.34 8.93
C PHE A 143 12.93 2.36 10.02
N PRO A 144 14.18 2.79 9.73
CA PRO A 144 15.27 2.75 10.71
C PRO A 144 14.94 3.42 12.04
N GLU A 145 15.32 2.79 13.15
CA GLU A 145 15.01 3.29 14.49
C GLU A 145 15.85 4.53 14.83
N ARG A 146 15.30 5.70 14.50
CA ARG A 146 15.56 7.02 15.13
C ARG A 146 14.19 7.70 15.25
N LYS A 147 14.06 8.82 15.98
CA LYS A 147 12.81 9.50 16.41
C LYS A 147 11.75 9.85 15.32
N TRP A 148 11.28 8.90 14.52
CA TRP A 148 10.34 9.07 13.44
C TRP A 148 9.58 7.74 13.28
N ALA A 149 8.28 7.79 13.55
CA ALA A 149 7.45 6.67 14.00
C ALA A 149 7.11 5.62 12.92
N GLU A 150 6.83 4.40 13.43
CA GLU A 150 5.90 3.35 12.96
C GLU A 150 6.00 2.80 11.51
N ALA A 151 6.06 1.47 11.38
CA ALA A 151 6.13 0.77 10.09
C ALA A 151 4.84 0.93 9.27
N GLY A 152 4.98 1.19 7.96
CA GLY A 152 3.86 1.33 7.02
C GLY A 152 3.89 0.27 5.92
N LEU A 153 2.73 -0.23 5.50
CA LEU A 153 2.56 -1.03 4.27
C LEU A 153 2.48 -0.07 3.08
N CYS A 154 3.37 -0.24 2.10
CA CYS A 154 3.37 0.57 0.87
C CYS A 154 3.08 -0.23 -0.40
N ILE A 155 2.19 0.33 -1.23
CA ILE A 155 1.85 -0.20 -2.55
C ILE A 155 2.21 0.86 -3.61
N SER A 156 3.46 0.90 -4.07
CA SER A 156 4.06 1.53 -5.28
C SER A 156 3.59 2.89 -5.93
N ASN A 157 4.41 3.95 -5.70
CA ASN A 157 5.02 4.95 -6.65
C ASN A 157 4.65 6.45 -6.81
N ARG A 158 4.13 7.10 -5.76
CA ARG A 158 4.60 8.41 -5.25
C ARG A 158 4.07 8.53 -3.82
N CYS A 159 4.92 8.29 -2.83
CA CYS A 159 4.49 8.25 -1.43
C CYS A 159 4.46 9.63 -0.81
N SER A 160 3.25 10.13 -0.60
CA SER A 160 2.95 11.02 0.51
C SER A 160 2.22 10.17 1.55
N TYR A 161 2.94 9.57 2.50
CA TYR A 161 2.29 9.03 3.70
C TYR A 161 2.18 10.17 4.69
N LEU A 162 0.94 10.43 5.10
CA LEU A 162 0.68 11.02 6.39
C LEU A 162 0.73 9.88 7.42
N CYS A 163 1.88 9.71 8.08
CA CYS A 163 1.96 8.87 9.27
C CYS A 163 1.27 9.61 10.41
N THR A 164 0.00 9.31 10.68
CA THR A 164 -0.68 9.77 11.89
C THR A 164 -0.36 8.81 13.04
N GLY A 165 0.72 9.07 13.76
CA GLY A 165 0.93 8.46 15.07
C GLY A 165 -0.07 9.06 16.06
N LYS A 166 -0.91 8.21 16.66
CA LYS A 166 -1.63 8.55 17.90
C LYS A 166 -0.60 8.68 19.03
N THR A 167 -0.55 9.84 19.67
CA THR A 167 0.01 9.97 21.01
C THR A 167 -0.96 9.31 22.00
N THR A 168 -0.58 8.17 22.58
CA THR A 168 -1.12 7.77 23.88
C THR A 168 -0.34 8.54 24.95
N SER A 169 -0.97 9.58 25.49
CA SER A 169 -0.63 10.17 26.78
C SER A 169 -1.53 9.53 27.84
N GLY A 170 -0.94 8.92 28.86
CA GLY A 170 -1.62 8.28 29.98
C GLY A 170 -0.76 7.16 30.55
#